data_AF-A0AAD5X5V8-F1
#
_entry.id   AF-A0AAD5X5V8-F1
#
_cell.length_a   1.000
_cell.length_b   1.000
_cell.length_c   1.000
_cell.angle_alpha   90.00
_cell.angle_beta   90.00
_cell.angle_gamma   90.00
#
_symmetry.space_group_name_H-M   'P 1'
#
loop_
_entity.id
_entity.type
_entity.pdbx_description
1 polymer ?
#
loop_
_entity_poly.entity_id
_entity_poly.type
_entity_poly.pdbx_seq_one_letter_code
_entity_poly.pdbx_strand_id
1 'polypeptide(L)'
;TDFQGTNCQVVMTSVSGHLFECEFPPEYSRWEAYDPGICFDIPVFKRVKKDSDSEAIKRNLQDQSRGANFLIIWTDCDLEGENIGSEIVDVCRQTNPRLTVKRAKFSVIQEREIRQAWRTVGELDMLKAAAVDARSELDLRIGASFTRFQTLQLRPQFQDLDKMILSYGSCQFPTLGFIVEQFEKVLRFKEEIFWKIQVILKKNSESCSFAWSRHPVFNHRVATSIYESCVENPAATVLGVDKKPKEKWKPLPLTTIEMMKFCTSRLRMPAHKVMELAESLYRKQWISYPRTETDIFLDSFDFHELIRAQQTNAAWGAFATHLENGGFKVPRKGKNNDEAHPPIHPTGGGNAEM
;
A
#
# COMPACT_ATOMS: atom_id res chain seq x y z
N THR A 1 36.66 -3.18 3.01
CA THR A 1 35.87 -2.77 1.82
C THR A 1 36.37 -1.41 1.39
N ASP A 2 36.38 -1.08 0.10
CA ASP A 2 36.72 0.28 -0.33
C ASP A 2 35.48 1.19 -0.19
N PHE A 3 35.62 2.30 0.52
CA PHE A 3 34.66 3.40 0.54
C PHE A 3 35.38 4.68 0.13
N GLN A 4 35.00 5.23 -1.03
CA GLN A 4 35.59 6.45 -1.59
C GLN A 4 37.12 6.39 -1.77
N GLY A 5 37.66 5.23 -2.18
CA GLY A 5 39.10 5.04 -2.45
C GLY A 5 39.92 4.70 -1.21
N THR A 6 39.29 4.45 -0.06
CA THR A 6 39.95 4.11 1.20
C THR A 6 39.46 2.77 1.74
N ASN A 7 40.39 1.90 2.14
CA ASN A 7 40.05 0.67 2.86
C ASN A 7 39.41 1.00 4.20
N CYS A 8 38.18 0.54 4.42
CA CYS A 8 37.45 0.71 5.65
C CYS A 8 37.03 -0.64 6.25
N GLN A 9 36.95 -0.65 7.59
CA GLN A 9 36.23 -1.68 8.34
C GLN A 9 34.74 -1.32 8.34
N VAL A 10 33.89 -2.29 8.01
CA VAL A 10 32.44 -2.10 7.97
C VAL A 10 31.81 -2.91 9.09
N VAL A 11 31.05 -2.24 9.95
CA VAL A 11 30.19 -2.88 10.94
C VAL A 11 28.75 -2.66 10.49
N MET A 12 28.07 -3.74 10.14
CA MET A 12 26.64 -3.71 9.78
C MET A 12 25.82 -4.16 10.98
N THR A 13 24.80 -3.39 11.33
CA THR A 13 23.84 -3.70 12.39
C THR A 13 22.45 -3.19 11.99
N SER A 14 21.42 -3.48 12.78
CA SER A 14 20.03 -3.18 12.44
C SER A 14 19.23 -2.67 13.64
N VAL A 15 18.07 -2.11 13.33
CA VAL A 15 17.01 -1.75 14.30
C VAL A 15 15.76 -2.58 14.01
N SER A 16 14.81 -2.58 14.94
CA SER A 16 13.52 -3.28 14.82
C SER A 16 12.38 -2.28 14.61
N GLY A 17 12.38 -1.59 13.46
CA GLY A 17 11.47 -0.47 13.18
C GLY A 17 11.83 0.79 13.96
N HIS A 18 10.84 1.63 14.27
CA HIS A 18 11.04 2.84 15.09
C HIS A 18 11.58 2.50 16.47
N LEU A 19 12.61 3.24 16.87
CA LEU A 19 13.21 3.19 18.19
C LEU A 19 12.48 4.13 19.16
N PHE A 20 11.92 5.22 18.64
CA PHE A 20 11.22 6.21 19.43
C PHE A 20 9.70 6.07 19.34
N GLU A 21 9.02 6.62 20.35
CA GLU A 21 7.58 6.87 20.40
C GLU A 21 7.35 8.33 20.81
N CYS A 22 6.34 8.97 20.21
CA CYS A 22 5.89 10.30 20.61
C CYS A 22 4.88 10.17 21.75
N GLU A 23 5.11 10.87 22.86
CA GLU A 23 4.21 10.87 24.01
C GLU A 23 4.07 12.27 24.63
N PHE A 24 2.99 12.44 25.39
CA PHE A 24 2.82 13.59 26.28
C PHE A 24 3.58 13.36 27.60
N PRO A 25 3.92 14.44 28.33
CA PRO A 25 4.52 14.35 29.65
C PRO A 25 3.66 13.51 30.62
N PRO A 26 4.30 12.71 31.50
CA PRO A 26 3.59 11.82 32.41
C PRO A 26 2.55 12.53 33.28
N GLU A 27 2.72 13.82 33.59
CA GLU A 27 1.75 14.60 34.36
C GLU A 27 0.38 14.72 33.66
N TYR A 28 0.29 14.55 32.34
CA TYR A 28 -0.93 14.60 31.53
C TYR A 28 -1.54 13.22 31.26
N SER A 29 -1.08 12.18 31.97
CA SER A 29 -1.59 10.80 31.84
C SER A 29 -2.97 10.60 32.46
N ARG A 30 -3.37 11.39 33.45
CA ARG A 30 -4.70 11.35 34.07
C ARG A 30 -5.71 12.13 33.24
N TRP A 31 -6.60 11.44 32.54
CA TRP A 31 -7.51 12.04 31.56
C TRP A 31 -8.55 12.96 32.20
N GLU A 32 -9.01 12.62 33.40
CA GLU A 32 -10.03 13.34 34.16
C GLU A 32 -9.51 14.65 34.78
N ALA A 33 -8.19 14.81 34.86
CA ALA A 33 -7.56 15.94 35.54
C ALA A 33 -7.44 17.19 34.64
N TYR A 34 -7.66 17.07 33.33
CA TYR A 34 -7.43 18.15 32.37
C TYR A 34 -8.53 18.21 31.31
N ASP A 35 -8.78 19.41 30.78
CA ASP A 35 -9.63 19.57 29.60
C ASP A 35 -9.00 18.87 28.39
N PRO A 36 -9.73 18.03 27.62
CA PRO A 36 -9.18 17.32 26.46
C PRO A 36 -8.56 18.21 25.38
N GLY A 37 -8.96 19.49 25.28
CA GLY A 37 -8.41 20.46 24.35
C GLY A 37 -6.94 20.79 24.62
N ILE A 38 -6.46 20.62 25.86
CA ILE A 38 -5.07 20.88 26.24
C ILE A 38 -4.07 20.06 25.42
N CYS A 39 -4.48 18.90 24.89
CA CYS A 39 -3.65 18.03 24.03
C CYS A 39 -3.10 18.76 22.80
N PHE A 40 -3.72 19.86 22.36
CA PHE A 40 -3.19 20.68 21.26
C PHE A 40 -2.03 21.58 21.66
N ASP A 41 -1.90 21.92 22.94
CA ASP A 41 -0.90 22.88 23.44
C ASP A 41 0.24 22.21 24.22
N ILE A 42 0.04 20.98 24.72
CA ILE A 42 1.06 20.26 25.50
C ILE A 42 2.32 20.02 24.64
N PRO A 43 3.54 20.20 25.19
CA PRO A 43 4.76 19.81 24.50
C PRO A 43 4.80 18.29 24.28
N VAL A 44 5.09 17.88 23.06
CA VAL A 44 5.31 16.46 22.72
C VAL A 44 6.81 16.20 22.72
N PHE A 45 7.23 15.05 23.24
CA PHE A 45 8.62 14.62 23.12
C PHE A 45 8.69 13.18 22.64
N LYS A 46 9.85 12.86 22.06
CA LYS A 46 10.20 11.50 21.66
C LYS A 46 10.94 10.81 22.79
N ARG A 47 10.49 9.62 23.16
CA ARG A 47 11.21 8.73 24.07
C ARG A 47 11.52 7.44 23.34
N VAL A 48 12.63 6.80 23.70
CA VAL A 48 12.87 5.41 23.33
C VAL A 48 11.73 4.56 23.90
N LYS A 49 11.22 3.63 23.10
CA LYS A 49 10.17 2.72 23.54
C LYS A 49 10.60 1.96 24.79
N LYS A 50 9.69 1.80 25.75
CA LYS A 50 9.94 1.11 27.03
C LYS A 50 9.92 -0.41 26.88
N ASP A 51 10.71 -0.93 25.97
CA ASP A 51 10.93 -2.37 25.80
C ASP A 51 12.42 -2.69 25.84
N SER A 52 12.75 -3.91 26.27
CA SER A 52 14.14 -4.34 26.47
C SER A 52 14.95 -4.31 25.18
N ASP A 53 14.30 -4.52 24.04
CA ASP A 53 14.95 -4.67 22.75
C ASP A 53 15.36 -3.29 22.22
N SER A 54 14.48 -2.30 22.31
CA SER A 54 14.74 -0.90 21.95
C SER A 54 15.90 -0.31 22.77
N GLU A 55 15.93 -0.54 24.09
CA GLU A 55 17.05 -0.08 24.92
C GLU A 55 18.37 -0.79 24.59
N ALA A 56 18.35 -2.09 24.29
CA ALA A 56 19.54 -2.83 23.86
C ALA A 56 20.05 -2.33 22.50
N ILE A 57 19.16 -2.08 21.54
CA ILE A 57 19.46 -1.52 20.22
C ILE A 57 20.11 -0.15 20.36
N LYS A 58 19.52 0.74 21.18
CA LYS A 58 20.08 2.06 21.45
C LYS A 58 21.51 1.98 21.97
N ARG A 59 21.76 1.12 22.97
CA ARG A 59 23.11 0.93 23.54
C ARG A 59 24.10 0.44 22.48
N ASN A 60 23.69 -0.55 21.68
CA ASN A 60 24.52 -1.04 20.58
C ASN A 60 24.87 0.07 19.58
N LEU A 61 23.90 0.89 19.16
CA LEU A 61 24.14 2.03 18.27
C LEU A 61 25.14 3.03 18.89
N GLN A 62 24.97 3.37 20.16
CA GLN A 62 25.88 4.25 20.88
C GLN A 62 27.30 3.68 20.95
N ASP A 63 27.45 2.40 21.28
CA ASP A 63 28.75 1.74 21.38
C ASP A 63 29.46 1.68 20.02
N GLN A 64 28.76 1.30 18.95
CA GLN A 64 29.34 1.25 17.59
C GLN A 64 29.69 2.65 17.06
N SER A 65 28.93 3.68 17.43
CA SER A 65 29.15 5.05 16.95
C SER A 65 30.41 5.72 17.50
N ARG A 66 30.92 5.31 18.68
CA ARG A 66 32.09 5.93 19.33
C ARG A 66 33.35 5.93 18.47
N GLY A 67 33.61 4.82 17.78
CA GLY A 67 34.79 4.63 16.94
C GLY A 67 34.55 4.89 15.45
N ALA A 68 33.32 5.21 15.04
CA ALA A 68 32.96 5.32 13.63
C ALA A 68 33.27 6.73 13.08
N ASN A 69 33.80 6.77 11.85
CA ASN A 69 33.93 8.01 11.09
C ASN A 69 32.67 8.33 10.28
N PHE A 70 32.03 7.28 9.75
CA PHE A 70 30.85 7.36 8.90
C PHE A 70 29.71 6.50 9.47
N LEU A 71 28.49 7.01 9.33
CA LEU A 71 27.24 6.27 9.52
C LEU A 71 26.49 6.26 8.20
N ILE A 72 26.29 5.09 7.61
CA ILE A 72 25.53 4.94 6.37
C ILE A 72 24.18 4.30 6.70
N ILE A 73 23.10 5.01 6.43
CA ILE A 73 21.73 4.54 6.68
C ILE A 73 21.28 3.64 5.53
N TRP A 74 20.84 2.43 5.90
CA TRP A 74 20.35 1.35 5.01
C TRP A 74 18.90 0.94 5.30
N THR A 75 18.11 1.81 5.93
CA THR A 75 16.67 1.61 6.11
C THR A 75 15.96 1.53 4.74
N ASP A 76 14.75 0.99 4.70
CA ASP A 76 13.95 0.97 3.47
C ASP A 76 13.73 2.40 2.92
N CYS A 77 13.57 2.55 1.60
CA CYS A 77 13.60 3.88 0.95
C CYS A 77 12.23 4.56 0.85
N ASP A 78 11.42 4.48 1.90
CA ASP A 78 10.15 5.17 2.07
C ASP A 78 10.23 6.30 3.13
N LEU A 79 9.10 6.97 3.38
CA LEU A 79 9.02 8.03 4.39
C LEU A 79 9.39 7.53 5.78
N GLU A 80 8.89 6.36 6.18
CA GLU A 80 9.16 5.76 7.50
C GLU A 80 10.63 5.39 7.65
N GLY A 81 11.25 4.84 6.61
CA GLY A 81 12.67 4.51 6.61
C GLY A 81 13.59 5.73 6.72
N GLU A 82 13.24 6.88 6.12
CA GLU A 82 13.98 8.14 6.33
C GLU A 82 13.84 8.63 7.78
N ASN A 83 12.64 8.51 8.37
CA ASN A 83 12.40 8.88 9.77
C ASN A 83 13.17 7.99 10.76
N ILE A 84 13.13 6.66 10.58
CA ILE A 84 13.94 5.71 11.35
C ILE A 84 15.44 6.00 11.16
N GLY A 85 15.85 6.36 9.94
CA GLY A 85 17.21 6.82 9.66
C GLY A 85 17.60 8.01 10.52
N SER A 86 16.73 9.00 10.66
CA SER A 86 16.93 10.17 11.52
C SER A 86 17.03 9.78 13.00
N GLU A 87 16.17 8.87 13.48
CA GLU A 87 16.23 8.36 14.85
C GLU A 87 17.58 7.70 15.18
N ILE A 88 18.11 6.90 14.24
CA ILE A 88 19.44 6.26 14.38
C ILE A 88 20.53 7.33 14.46
N VAL A 89 20.44 8.37 13.63
CA VAL A 89 21.40 9.49 13.62
C VAL A 89 21.38 10.23 14.95
N ASP A 90 20.21 10.52 15.50
CA ASP A 90 20.07 11.22 16.78
C ASP A 90 20.72 10.43 17.92
N VAL A 91 20.52 9.11 17.96
CA VAL A 91 21.15 8.24 18.97
C VAL A 91 22.67 8.18 18.81
N CYS A 92 23.16 8.00 17.58
CA CYS A 92 24.61 7.92 17.33
C CYS A 92 25.31 9.24 17.65
N ARG A 93 24.70 10.39 17.30
CA ARG A 93 25.28 11.72 17.52
C ARG A 93 25.35 12.12 19.00
N GLN A 94 24.51 11.54 19.87
CA GLN A 94 24.65 11.72 21.32
C GLN A 94 26.03 11.28 21.83
N THR A 95 26.64 10.27 21.20
CA THR A 95 27.95 9.74 21.62
C THR A 95 29.09 10.23 20.72
N ASN A 96 28.81 10.48 19.43
CA ASN A 96 29.79 11.00 18.48
C ASN A 96 29.19 12.15 17.63
N PRO A 97 29.27 13.40 18.09
CA PRO A 97 28.71 14.55 17.37
C PRO A 97 29.37 14.86 16.02
N ARG A 98 30.58 14.32 15.77
CA ARG A 98 31.36 14.55 14.54
C ARG A 98 31.11 13.49 13.46
N LEU A 99 30.16 12.57 13.69
CA LEU A 99 29.85 11.47 12.80
C LEU A 99 29.32 11.98 11.46
N THR A 100 29.96 11.57 10.36
CA THR A 100 29.50 11.90 9.01
C THR A 100 28.40 10.94 8.61
N VAL A 101 27.21 11.46 8.34
CA VAL A 101 26.03 10.67 7.97
C VAL A 101 25.92 10.58 6.46
N LYS A 102 25.55 9.42 5.95
CA LYS A 102 25.23 9.16 4.54
C LYS A 102 24.01 8.27 4.44
N ARG A 103 23.36 8.26 3.29
CA ARG A 103 22.15 7.48 3.00
C ARG A 103 22.33 6.64 1.74
N ALA A 104 22.23 5.33 1.86
CA ALA A 104 22.19 4.43 0.72
C ALA A 104 20.75 4.31 0.19
N LYS A 105 20.54 4.34 -1.13
CA LYS A 105 19.21 4.21 -1.75
C LYS A 105 19.15 2.97 -2.63
N PHE A 106 18.10 2.16 -2.46
CA PHE A 106 17.89 0.90 -3.16
C PHE A 106 16.39 0.54 -3.22
N SER A 107 15.98 -0.15 -4.27
CA SER A 107 14.61 -0.66 -4.46
C SER A 107 14.54 -2.19 -4.41
N VAL A 108 15.69 -2.86 -4.55
CA VAL A 108 15.83 -4.31 -4.52
C VAL A 108 17.05 -4.69 -3.68
N ILE A 109 16.91 -5.71 -2.84
CA ILE A 109 18.01 -6.27 -2.05
C ILE A 109 18.77 -7.27 -2.93
N GLN A 110 19.52 -6.79 -3.92
CA GLN A 110 20.37 -7.63 -4.79
C GLN A 110 21.80 -7.10 -4.83
N GLU A 111 22.78 -7.99 -5.00
CA GLU A 111 24.20 -7.63 -4.92
C GLU A 111 24.56 -6.44 -5.83
N ARG A 112 24.09 -6.46 -7.09
CA ARG A 112 24.33 -5.38 -8.05
C ARG A 112 23.82 -4.03 -7.53
N GLU A 113 22.59 -4.01 -7.00
CA GLU A 113 21.95 -2.78 -6.55
C GLU A 113 22.53 -2.27 -5.23
N ILE A 114 22.83 -3.17 -4.28
CA ILE A 114 23.49 -2.82 -3.02
C ILE A 114 24.91 -2.27 -3.28
N ARG A 115 25.67 -2.88 -4.20
CA ARG A 115 26.99 -2.36 -4.59
C ARG A 115 26.90 -0.99 -5.27
N GLN A 116 25.85 -0.76 -6.07
CA GLN A 116 25.62 0.55 -6.68
C GLN A 116 25.26 1.58 -5.60
N ALA A 117 24.33 1.26 -4.71
CA ALA A 117 23.92 2.11 -3.59
C ALA A 117 25.09 2.49 -2.68
N TRP A 118 26.03 1.57 -2.44
CA TRP A 118 27.27 1.82 -1.70
C TRP A 118 28.17 2.86 -2.39
N ARG A 119 28.23 2.86 -3.72
CA ARG A 119 29.06 3.79 -4.51
C ARG A 119 28.44 5.17 -4.66
N THR A 120 27.11 5.25 -4.64
CA THR A 120 26.35 6.48 -4.87
C THR A 120 25.54 6.89 -3.64
N VAL A 121 26.11 6.76 -2.45
CA VAL A 121 25.46 7.20 -1.22
C VAL A 121 25.18 8.72 -1.28
N GLY A 122 23.98 9.10 -0.85
CA GLY A 122 23.54 10.49 -0.76
C GLY A 122 23.45 10.97 0.68
N GLU A 123 22.62 11.99 0.87
CA GLU A 123 22.26 12.53 2.18
C GLU A 123 20.89 11.99 2.62
N LEU A 124 20.70 11.94 3.94
CA LEU A 124 19.41 11.61 4.55
C LEU A 124 18.42 12.75 4.30
N ASP A 125 17.19 12.42 3.90
CA ASP A 125 16.17 13.43 3.58
C ASP A 125 15.41 13.86 4.83
N MET A 126 15.89 14.94 5.45
CA MET A 126 15.30 15.47 6.68
C MET A 126 13.89 16.05 6.48
N LEU A 127 13.50 16.42 5.25
CA LEU A 127 12.13 16.88 4.98
C LEU A 127 11.15 15.72 5.02
N LYS A 128 11.54 14.55 4.49
CA LYS A 128 10.76 13.31 4.60
C LYS A 128 10.64 12.85 6.05
N ALA A 129 11.75 12.87 6.80
CA ALA A 129 11.73 12.55 8.22
C ALA A 129 10.80 13.49 9.01
N ALA A 130 10.87 14.80 8.75
CA ALA A 130 10.00 15.80 9.38
C ALA A 130 8.52 15.63 9.03
N ALA A 131 8.19 15.16 7.82
CA ALA A 131 6.81 14.87 7.44
C ALA A 131 6.20 13.72 8.26
N VAL A 132 6.98 12.67 8.54
CA VAL A 132 6.56 11.56 9.42
C VAL A 132 6.39 12.03 10.87
N ASP A 133 7.29 12.89 11.34
CA ASP A 133 7.18 13.48 12.68
C ASP A 133 5.93 14.34 12.82
N ALA A 134 5.67 15.21 11.85
CA ALA A 134 4.46 16.03 11.81
C ALA A 134 3.19 15.17 11.80
N ARG A 135 3.16 14.10 10.98
CA ARG A 135 2.04 13.14 10.97
C ARG A 135 1.85 12.49 12.33
N SER A 136 2.92 12.00 12.95
CA SER A 136 2.88 11.31 14.23
C SER A 136 2.40 12.23 15.36
N GLU A 137 2.84 13.48 15.37
CA GLU A 137 2.38 14.48 16.33
C GLU A 137 0.90 14.85 16.10
N LEU A 138 0.47 15.07 14.86
CA LEU A 138 -0.93 15.35 14.53
C LEU A 138 -1.85 14.20 14.97
N ASP A 139 -1.46 12.97 14.65
CA ASP A 139 -2.21 11.77 15.03
C ASP A 139 -2.32 11.62 16.55
N LEU A 140 -1.22 11.89 17.28
CA LEU A 140 -1.23 11.89 18.75
C LEU A 140 -2.16 12.97 19.32
N ARG A 141 -2.03 14.22 18.86
CA ARG A 141 -2.80 15.36 19.39
C ARG A 141 -4.28 15.21 19.12
N ILE A 142 -4.65 15.00 17.85
CA ILE A 142 -6.04 14.85 17.43
C ILE A 142 -6.63 13.59 18.06
N GLY A 143 -5.91 12.47 17.97
CA GLY A 143 -6.36 11.19 18.49
C GLY A 143 -6.61 11.25 19.99
N ALA A 144 -5.65 11.76 20.77
CA ALA A 144 -5.80 11.85 22.22
C ALA A 144 -6.88 12.85 22.64
N SER A 145 -6.96 14.03 22.00
CA SER A 145 -7.96 15.05 22.35
C SER A 145 -9.39 14.51 22.16
N PHE A 146 -9.70 14.04 20.96
CA PHE A 146 -11.05 13.56 20.65
C PHE A 146 -11.39 12.25 21.36
N THR A 147 -10.43 11.31 21.48
CA THR A 147 -10.62 10.07 22.25
C THR A 147 -10.94 10.38 23.71
N ARG A 148 -10.17 11.26 24.37
CA ARG A 148 -10.42 11.67 25.76
C ARG A 148 -11.79 12.33 25.89
N PHE A 149 -12.09 13.30 25.02
CA PHE A 149 -13.37 14.00 25.02
C PHE A 149 -14.56 13.05 24.93
N GLN A 150 -14.63 12.23 23.87
CA GLN A 150 -15.80 11.37 23.66
C GLN A 150 -15.89 10.24 24.70
N THR A 151 -14.75 9.69 25.14
CA THR A 151 -14.72 8.64 26.17
C THR A 151 -15.21 9.18 27.52
N LEU A 152 -14.71 10.34 27.98
CA LEU A 152 -15.11 10.92 29.26
C LEU A 152 -16.56 11.42 29.25
N GLN A 153 -17.04 11.92 28.11
CA GLN A 153 -18.41 12.44 27.98
C GLN A 153 -19.46 11.33 27.88
N LEU A 154 -19.19 10.27 27.11
CA LEU A 154 -20.19 9.25 26.78
C LEU A 154 -20.24 8.08 27.79
N ARG A 155 -19.11 7.70 28.40
CA ARG A 155 -19.09 6.58 29.36
C ARG A 155 -20.09 6.74 30.52
N PRO A 156 -20.22 7.91 31.17
CA PRO A 156 -21.19 8.08 32.25
C PRO A 156 -22.66 8.02 31.80
N GLN A 157 -22.93 8.23 30.50
CA GLN A 157 -24.28 8.28 29.95
C GLN A 157 -24.82 6.91 29.54
N PHE A 158 -23.92 5.96 29.22
CA PHE A 158 -24.29 4.66 28.68
C PHE A 158 -23.57 3.54 29.43
N GLN A 159 -24.33 2.74 30.18
CA GLN A 159 -23.79 1.63 30.99
C GLN A 159 -22.98 0.62 30.14
N ASP A 160 -23.39 0.38 28.90
CA ASP A 160 -22.69 -0.53 27.98
C ASP A 160 -21.27 -0.05 27.60
N LEU A 161 -20.97 1.23 27.84
CA LEU A 161 -19.68 1.84 27.52
C LEU A 161 -18.75 1.93 28.74
N ASP A 162 -19.17 1.51 29.93
CA ASP A 162 -18.46 1.73 31.21
C ASP A 162 -17.01 1.23 31.24
N LYS A 163 -16.56 0.44 30.26
CA LYS A 163 -15.16 -0.02 30.13
C LYS A 163 -14.56 0.18 28.73
N MET A 164 -15.27 0.83 27.83
CA MET A 164 -14.82 1.03 26.45
C MET A 164 -14.03 2.33 26.30
N ILE A 165 -12.87 2.24 25.64
CA ILE A 165 -12.22 3.42 25.07
C ILE A 165 -12.83 3.66 23.71
N LEU A 166 -13.49 4.79 23.57
CA LEU A 166 -14.02 5.24 22.30
C LEU A 166 -12.89 5.96 21.60
N SER A 167 -12.18 5.29 20.69
CA SER A 167 -11.06 5.91 19.96
C SER A 167 -11.56 6.81 18.84
N TYR A 168 -10.82 7.90 18.62
CA TYR A 168 -10.94 8.76 17.45
C TYR A 168 -9.59 8.83 16.75
N GLY A 169 -9.60 8.79 15.42
CA GLY A 169 -8.42 9.02 14.59
C GLY A 169 -8.81 9.80 13.35
N SER A 170 -7.99 10.78 12.97
CA SER A 170 -8.18 11.67 11.82
C SER A 170 -8.44 10.90 10.51
N CYS A 171 -7.77 9.76 10.31
CA CYS A 171 -7.95 8.86 9.17
C CYS A 171 -8.94 7.71 9.45
N GLN A 172 -8.98 7.19 10.70
CA GLN A 172 -9.89 6.11 11.10
C GLN A 172 -11.37 6.53 10.98
N PHE A 173 -11.70 7.75 11.39
CA PHE A 173 -13.06 8.27 11.41
C PHE A 173 -13.70 8.39 10.01
N PRO A 174 -13.09 9.06 9.01
CA PRO A 174 -13.63 9.08 7.65
C PRO A 174 -13.62 7.69 6.99
N THR A 175 -12.67 6.82 7.33
CA THR A 175 -12.65 5.42 6.84
C THR A 175 -13.89 4.66 7.30
N LEU A 176 -14.26 4.77 8.58
CA LEU A 176 -15.54 4.23 9.09
C LEU A 176 -16.74 4.91 8.40
N GLY A 177 -16.62 6.21 8.12
CA GLY A 177 -17.61 6.99 7.37
C GLY A 177 -18.00 6.35 6.04
N PHE A 178 -17.05 5.87 5.22
CA PHE A 178 -17.37 5.18 3.97
C PHE A 178 -18.20 3.90 4.17
N ILE A 179 -17.95 3.16 5.26
CA ILE A 179 -18.69 1.93 5.58
C ILE A 179 -20.11 2.29 6.01
N VAL A 180 -20.25 3.28 6.91
CA VAL A 180 -21.55 3.74 7.40
C VAL A 180 -22.38 4.33 6.26
N GLU A 181 -21.79 5.14 5.40
CA GLU A 181 -22.46 5.71 4.24
C GLU A 181 -22.99 4.62 3.31
N GLN A 182 -22.19 3.59 3.04
CA GLN A 182 -22.62 2.45 2.22
C GLN A 182 -23.74 1.65 2.91
N PHE A 183 -23.67 1.47 4.22
CA PHE A 183 -24.72 0.82 4.99
C PHE A 183 -26.04 1.61 4.95
N GLU A 184 -25.99 2.94 5.13
CA GLU A 184 -27.16 3.80 5.02
C GLU A 184 -27.76 3.79 3.61
N LYS A 185 -26.93 3.76 2.56
CA LYS A 185 -27.41 3.63 1.16
C LYS A 185 -28.21 2.34 0.98
N VAL A 186 -27.75 1.23 1.56
CA VAL A 186 -28.49 -0.05 1.52
C VAL A 186 -29.79 0.04 2.31
N LEU A 187 -29.80 0.63 3.51
CA LEU A 187 -31.03 0.78 4.30
C LEU A 187 -32.07 1.70 3.65
N ARG A 188 -31.62 2.76 2.97
CA ARG A 188 -32.49 3.72 2.27
C ARG A 188 -32.91 3.23 0.87
N PHE A 189 -32.33 2.13 0.39
CA PHE A 189 -32.67 1.58 -0.92
C PHE A 189 -34.13 1.11 -0.91
N LYS A 190 -34.93 1.67 -1.81
CA LYS A 190 -36.30 1.22 -2.05
C LYS A 190 -36.28 0.38 -3.30
N GLU A 191 -36.56 -0.91 -3.14
CA GLU A 191 -36.68 -1.83 -4.26
C GLU A 191 -37.86 -1.42 -5.15
N GLU A 192 -37.63 -1.42 -6.46
CA GLU A 192 -38.65 -1.15 -7.47
C GLU A 192 -38.74 -2.32 -8.43
N ILE A 193 -39.96 -2.81 -8.65
CA ILE A 193 -40.20 -3.87 -9.62
C ILE A 193 -40.09 -3.28 -11.03
N PHE A 194 -39.30 -3.95 -11.87
CA PHE A 194 -39.18 -3.61 -13.28
C PHE A 194 -39.30 -4.86 -14.16
N TRP A 195 -39.66 -4.63 -15.41
CA TRP A 195 -39.86 -5.66 -16.42
C TRP A 195 -38.91 -5.44 -17.59
N LYS A 196 -38.37 -6.55 -18.11
CA LYS A 196 -37.60 -6.62 -19.35
C LYS A 196 -38.16 -7.73 -20.21
N ILE A 197 -38.17 -7.53 -21.52
CA ILE A 197 -38.54 -8.56 -22.48
C ILE A 197 -37.26 -9.23 -22.99
N GLN A 198 -37.12 -10.53 -22.78
CA GLN A 198 -35.99 -11.30 -23.29
C GLN A 198 -36.47 -12.21 -24.43
N VAL A 199 -35.81 -12.11 -25.58
CA VAL A 199 -36.14 -12.94 -26.75
C VAL A 199 -35.05 -14.00 -26.93
N ILE A 200 -35.45 -15.27 -27.01
CA ILE A 200 -34.54 -16.39 -27.25
C ILE A 200 -34.89 -17.01 -28.60
N LEU A 201 -33.99 -16.88 -29.57
CA LEU A 201 -34.15 -17.52 -30.88
C LEU A 201 -33.35 -18.83 -30.90
N LYS A 202 -33.99 -19.90 -31.38
CA LYS A 202 -33.36 -21.21 -31.55
C LYS A 202 -33.17 -21.48 -33.04
N LYS A 203 -31.96 -21.89 -33.42
CA LYS A 203 -31.64 -22.32 -34.78
C LYS A 203 -30.77 -23.56 -34.68
N ASN A 204 -31.22 -24.68 -35.25
CA ASN A 204 -30.58 -25.99 -35.09
C ASN A 204 -30.42 -26.36 -33.60
N SER A 205 -29.22 -26.76 -33.17
CA SER A 205 -28.85 -27.05 -31.77
C SER A 205 -28.40 -25.81 -30.99
N GLU A 206 -28.45 -24.62 -31.58
CA GLU A 206 -28.00 -23.38 -30.96
C GLU A 206 -29.17 -22.51 -30.50
N SER A 207 -28.95 -21.77 -29.42
CA SER A 207 -29.89 -20.77 -28.92
C SER A 207 -29.14 -19.46 -28.67
N CYS A 208 -29.77 -18.35 -29.04
CA CYS A 208 -29.21 -17.01 -28.83
C CYS A 208 -30.24 -16.14 -28.11
N SER A 209 -29.80 -15.48 -27.03
CA SER A 209 -30.60 -14.55 -26.27
C SER A 209 -30.33 -13.13 -26.73
N PHE A 210 -31.39 -12.39 -27.06
CA PHE A 210 -31.35 -10.99 -27.44
C PHE A 210 -31.82 -10.14 -26.27
N ALA A 211 -30.97 -9.19 -25.87
CA ALA A 211 -31.31 -8.20 -24.85
C ALA A 211 -32.24 -7.14 -25.45
N TRP A 212 -33.25 -6.74 -24.68
CA TRP A 212 -34.12 -5.63 -25.07
C TRP A 212 -33.30 -4.34 -25.23
N SER A 213 -33.52 -3.61 -26.32
CA SER A 213 -32.84 -2.34 -26.59
C SER A 213 -33.30 -1.20 -25.68
N ARG A 214 -34.48 -1.32 -25.07
CA ARG A 214 -35.02 -0.33 -24.13
C ARG A 214 -34.46 -0.55 -22.72
N HIS A 215 -34.38 0.53 -21.96
CA HIS A 215 -34.24 0.43 -20.50
C HIS A 215 -35.40 -0.36 -19.90
N PRO A 216 -35.18 -1.05 -18.75
CA PRO A 216 -36.26 -1.73 -18.06
C PRO A 216 -37.46 -0.81 -17.81
N VAL A 217 -38.67 -1.36 -17.93
CA VAL A 217 -39.92 -0.63 -17.75
C VAL A 217 -40.43 -0.90 -16.35
N PHE A 218 -40.85 0.15 -15.62
CA PHE A 218 -41.32 0.06 -14.23
C PHE A 218 -42.85 0.01 -14.10
N ASN A 219 -43.56 -0.11 -15.22
CA ASN A 219 -45.00 -0.26 -15.24
C ASN A 219 -45.38 -1.61 -15.88
N HIS A 220 -46.02 -2.48 -15.09
CA HIS A 220 -46.44 -3.81 -15.54
C HIS A 220 -47.29 -3.74 -16.79
N ARG A 221 -48.33 -2.89 -16.82
CA ARG A 221 -49.27 -2.80 -17.95
C ARG A 221 -48.56 -2.39 -19.24
N VAL A 222 -47.66 -1.42 -19.15
CA VAL A 222 -46.86 -0.99 -20.32
C VAL A 222 -45.95 -2.13 -20.80
N ALA A 223 -45.29 -2.85 -19.89
CA ALA A 223 -44.46 -3.99 -20.26
C ALA A 223 -45.29 -5.13 -20.89
N THR A 224 -46.47 -5.42 -20.34
CA THR A 224 -47.41 -6.42 -20.85
C THR A 224 -47.89 -6.07 -22.25
N SER A 225 -48.33 -4.83 -22.50
CA SER A 225 -48.82 -4.43 -23.84
C SER A 225 -47.72 -4.53 -24.91
N ILE A 226 -46.46 -4.21 -24.56
CA ILE A 226 -45.33 -4.39 -25.48
C ILE A 226 -45.06 -5.89 -25.70
N TYR A 227 -45.10 -6.69 -24.64
CA TYR A 227 -44.91 -8.14 -24.73
C TYR A 227 -45.98 -8.81 -25.59
N GLU A 228 -47.26 -8.47 -25.39
CA GLU A 228 -48.39 -8.95 -26.20
C GLU A 228 -48.18 -8.61 -27.68
N SER A 229 -47.77 -7.37 -27.99
CA SER A 229 -47.44 -6.97 -29.36
C SER A 229 -46.31 -7.82 -29.98
N CYS A 230 -45.32 -8.23 -29.18
CA CYS A 230 -44.25 -9.13 -29.63
C CYS A 230 -44.72 -10.58 -29.82
N VAL A 231 -45.69 -11.05 -29.04
CA VAL A 231 -46.25 -12.42 -29.15
C VAL A 231 -47.20 -12.53 -30.34
N GLU A 232 -48.02 -11.50 -30.58
CA GLU A 232 -48.92 -11.43 -31.73
C GLU A 232 -48.16 -11.46 -33.06
N ASN A 233 -46.98 -10.81 -33.13
CA ASN A 233 -46.13 -10.75 -34.31
C ASN A 233 -44.69 -11.20 -33.98
N PRO A 234 -44.44 -12.51 -33.80
CA PRO A 234 -43.18 -13.02 -33.25
C PRO A 234 -42.03 -13.09 -34.28
N ALA A 235 -42.29 -12.72 -35.54
CA ALA A 235 -41.30 -12.76 -36.60
C ALA A 235 -40.18 -11.73 -36.35
N ALA A 236 -38.99 -12.22 -35.98
CA ALA A 236 -37.82 -11.37 -35.81
C ALA A 236 -37.16 -11.06 -37.17
N THR A 237 -36.90 -9.77 -37.42
CA THR A 237 -36.14 -9.32 -38.59
C THR A 237 -34.80 -8.75 -38.15
N VAL A 238 -33.71 -9.16 -38.81
CA VAL A 238 -32.39 -8.60 -38.57
C VAL A 238 -32.34 -7.19 -39.18
N LEU A 239 -32.30 -6.16 -38.34
CA LEU A 239 -32.25 -4.77 -38.80
C LEU A 239 -30.82 -4.29 -39.13
N GLY A 240 -29.80 -4.88 -38.50
CA GLY A 240 -28.41 -4.51 -38.71
C GLY A 240 -27.44 -5.47 -38.02
N VAL A 241 -26.25 -5.61 -38.59
CA VAL A 241 -25.15 -6.40 -38.04
C VAL A 241 -23.89 -5.54 -38.00
N ASP A 242 -23.54 -5.07 -36.81
CA ASP A 242 -22.35 -4.27 -36.59
C ASP A 242 -21.21 -5.12 -36.03
N LYS A 243 -20.07 -5.13 -36.72
CA LYS A 243 -18.84 -5.75 -36.24
C LYS A 243 -17.78 -4.67 -36.03
N LYS A 244 -17.40 -4.46 -34.76
CA LYS A 244 -16.34 -3.53 -34.39
C LYS A 244 -15.21 -4.30 -33.70
N PRO A 245 -13.95 -4.12 -34.11
CA PRO A 245 -12.83 -4.68 -33.35
C PRO A 245 -12.86 -4.08 -31.94
N LYS A 246 -12.74 -4.95 -30.93
CA LYS A 246 -12.57 -4.54 -29.53
C LYS A 246 -11.22 -5.01 -29.04
N GLU A 247 -10.46 -4.08 -28.49
CA GLU A 247 -9.19 -4.39 -27.85
C GLU A 247 -9.38 -4.49 -26.34
N LYS A 248 -8.86 -5.57 -25.75
CA LYS A 248 -8.71 -5.69 -24.30
C LYS A 248 -7.26 -5.38 -23.96
N TRP A 249 -7.06 -4.32 -23.19
CA TRP A 249 -5.73 -3.82 -22.92
C TRP A 249 -5.06 -4.65 -21.83
N LYS A 250 -3.74 -4.81 -21.94
CA LYS A 250 -2.91 -5.38 -20.86
C LYS A 250 -2.98 -4.48 -19.60
N PRO A 251 -2.76 -5.04 -18.40
CA PRO A 251 -2.75 -4.26 -17.17
C PRO A 251 -1.67 -3.18 -17.18
N LEU A 252 -1.85 -2.18 -16.32
CA LEU A 252 -0.78 -1.26 -15.96
C LEU A 252 0.23 -1.99 -15.05
N PRO A 253 1.47 -1.49 -14.95
CA PRO A 253 2.41 -1.93 -13.93
C PRO A 253 1.81 -1.90 -12.53
N LEU A 254 2.23 -2.85 -11.69
CA LEU A 254 1.58 -3.13 -10.41
C LEU A 254 2.01 -2.11 -9.35
N THR A 255 1.04 -1.43 -8.74
CA THR A 255 1.24 -0.56 -7.56
C THR A 255 0.79 -1.25 -6.29
N THR A 256 1.11 -0.68 -5.13
CA THR A 256 0.65 -1.19 -3.83
C THR A 256 -0.88 -1.30 -3.74
N ILE A 257 -1.60 -0.27 -4.21
CA ILE A 257 -3.07 -0.24 -4.19
C ILE A 257 -3.66 -1.32 -5.08
N GLU A 258 -3.15 -1.48 -6.31
CA GLU A 258 -3.67 -2.47 -7.24
C GLU A 258 -3.34 -3.89 -6.81
N MET A 259 -2.16 -4.12 -6.21
CA MET A 259 -1.80 -5.39 -5.56
C MET A 259 -2.79 -5.73 -4.45
N MET A 260 -3.04 -4.80 -3.52
CA MET A 260 -3.97 -5.03 -2.41
C MET A 260 -5.40 -5.31 -2.90
N LYS A 261 -5.92 -4.50 -3.84
CA LYS A 261 -7.25 -4.71 -4.43
C LYS A 261 -7.35 -6.07 -5.11
N PHE A 262 -6.36 -6.44 -5.91
CA PHE A 262 -6.35 -7.72 -6.61
C PHE A 262 -6.34 -8.89 -5.62
N CYS A 263 -5.44 -8.87 -4.64
CA CYS A 263 -5.33 -9.92 -3.64
C CYS A 263 -6.56 -10.03 -2.74
N THR A 264 -7.15 -8.92 -2.30
CA THR A 264 -8.39 -8.95 -1.51
C THR A 264 -9.59 -9.46 -2.32
N SER A 265 -9.72 -9.05 -3.58
CA SER A 265 -10.87 -9.47 -4.42
C SER A 265 -10.74 -10.91 -4.95
N ARG A 266 -9.52 -11.35 -5.30
CA ARG A 266 -9.27 -12.65 -5.95
C ARG A 266 -8.78 -13.72 -5.00
N LEU A 267 -7.93 -13.36 -4.04
CA LEU A 267 -7.29 -14.29 -3.10
C LEU A 267 -7.92 -14.25 -1.71
N ARG A 268 -8.92 -13.38 -1.49
CA ARG A 268 -9.64 -13.22 -0.21
C ARG A 268 -8.72 -12.92 0.98
N MET A 269 -7.58 -12.30 0.71
CA MET A 269 -6.63 -11.89 1.75
C MET A 269 -6.91 -10.46 2.23
N PRO A 270 -6.94 -10.21 3.55
CA PRO A 270 -7.05 -8.85 4.07
C PRO A 270 -5.79 -8.05 3.73
N ALA A 271 -5.94 -6.75 3.47
CA ALA A 271 -4.86 -5.89 2.98
C ALA A 271 -3.59 -5.91 3.85
N HIS A 272 -3.73 -5.92 5.19
CA HIS A 272 -2.59 -6.00 6.10
C HIS A 272 -1.76 -7.28 5.87
N LYS A 273 -2.41 -8.42 5.63
CA LYS A 273 -1.72 -9.69 5.38
C LYS A 273 -1.02 -9.70 4.02
N VAL A 274 -1.63 -9.07 3.02
CA VAL A 274 -1.00 -8.89 1.70
C VAL A 274 0.30 -8.10 1.82
N MET A 275 0.30 -6.99 2.57
CA MET A 275 1.50 -6.18 2.79
C MET A 275 2.57 -6.93 3.59
N GLU A 276 2.20 -7.63 4.67
CA GLU A 276 3.12 -8.45 5.46
C GLU A 276 3.83 -9.52 4.60
N LEU A 277 3.07 -10.20 3.73
CA LEU A 277 3.62 -11.19 2.81
C LEU A 277 4.50 -10.54 1.75
N ALA A 278 4.07 -9.43 1.15
CA ALA A 278 4.85 -8.72 0.14
C ALA A 278 6.19 -8.23 0.70
N GLU A 279 6.21 -7.69 1.93
CA GLU A 279 7.46 -7.31 2.61
C GLU A 279 8.36 -8.51 2.87
N SER A 280 7.78 -9.67 3.24
CA SER A 280 8.52 -10.92 3.38
C SER A 280 9.15 -11.36 2.06
N LEU A 281 8.43 -11.25 0.95
CA LEU A 281 8.93 -11.55 -0.40
C LEU A 281 10.05 -10.60 -0.82
N TYR A 282 9.93 -9.31 -0.49
CA TYR A 282 10.96 -8.32 -0.73
C TYR A 282 12.25 -8.61 0.07
N ARG A 283 12.13 -8.94 1.37
CA ARG A 283 13.28 -9.36 2.20
C ARG A 283 13.95 -10.62 1.66
N LYS A 284 13.17 -11.53 1.07
CA LYS A 284 13.66 -12.73 0.38
C LYS A 284 14.18 -12.46 -1.03
N GLN A 285 14.17 -11.20 -1.50
CA GLN A 285 14.66 -10.79 -2.81
C GLN A 285 13.84 -11.37 -3.98
N TRP A 286 12.56 -11.68 -3.75
CA TRP A 286 11.68 -12.26 -4.78
C TRP A 286 10.92 -11.19 -5.56
N ILE A 287 10.66 -10.05 -4.92
CA ILE A 287 10.02 -8.89 -5.54
C ILE A 287 10.77 -7.61 -5.19
N SER A 288 10.55 -6.56 -5.99
CA SER A 288 10.94 -5.20 -5.65
C SER A 288 10.14 -4.66 -4.46
N TYR A 289 10.58 -3.52 -3.92
CA TYR A 289 9.95 -2.91 -2.76
C TYR A 289 8.42 -2.71 -2.96
N PRO A 290 7.57 -3.25 -2.06
CA PRO A 290 6.13 -3.39 -2.33
C PRO A 290 5.29 -2.17 -1.92
N ARG A 291 5.93 -1.07 -1.50
CA ARG A 291 5.30 0.20 -1.12
C ARG A 291 5.69 1.26 -2.15
N THR A 292 4.95 1.32 -3.24
CA THR A 292 5.16 2.25 -4.37
C THR A 292 3.84 2.63 -5.03
N GLU A 293 3.77 3.89 -5.44
CA GLU A 293 2.66 4.43 -6.24
C GLU A 293 2.99 4.42 -7.74
N THR A 294 4.22 4.05 -8.10
CA THR A 294 4.73 4.08 -9.47
C THR A 294 4.07 3.02 -10.34
N ASP A 295 3.40 3.48 -11.41
CA ASP A 295 2.77 2.63 -12.43
C ASP A 295 3.45 2.80 -13.81
N ILE A 296 4.73 3.17 -13.79
CA ILE A 296 5.57 3.40 -14.97
C ILE A 296 6.95 2.78 -14.75
N PHE A 297 7.40 1.92 -15.68
CA PHE A 297 8.81 1.54 -15.73
C PHE A 297 9.61 2.59 -16.51
N LEU A 298 10.83 2.88 -16.06
CA LEU A 298 11.77 3.73 -16.79
C LEU A 298 12.15 3.10 -18.14
N ASP A 299 12.46 3.94 -19.14
CA ASP A 299 12.84 3.45 -20.47
C ASP A 299 14.17 2.66 -20.45
N SER A 300 15.01 2.89 -19.43
CA SER A 300 16.26 2.17 -19.20
C SER A 300 16.12 0.86 -18.41
N PHE A 301 14.89 0.46 -18.05
CA PHE A 301 14.65 -0.75 -17.26
C PHE A 301 14.90 -2.02 -18.08
N ASP A 302 15.72 -2.95 -17.56
CA ASP A 302 16.00 -4.23 -18.22
C ASP A 302 14.91 -5.27 -17.90
N PHE A 303 13.99 -5.48 -18.83
CA PHE A 303 12.94 -6.49 -18.71
C PHE A 303 13.42 -7.91 -19.06
N HIS A 304 14.39 -8.04 -19.96
CA HIS A 304 14.79 -9.32 -20.53
C HIS A 304 15.53 -10.19 -19.51
N GLU A 305 16.30 -9.59 -18.60
CA GLU A 305 16.86 -10.30 -17.45
C GLU A 305 15.76 -10.97 -16.60
N LEU A 306 14.71 -10.22 -16.28
CA LEU A 306 13.63 -10.70 -15.43
C LEU A 306 12.73 -11.72 -16.14
N ILE A 307 12.43 -11.53 -17.42
CA ILE A 307 11.62 -12.48 -18.21
C ILE A 307 12.36 -13.80 -18.33
N ARG A 308 13.67 -13.79 -18.63
CA ARG A 308 14.49 -15.01 -18.69
C ARG A 308 14.47 -15.78 -17.36
N ALA A 309 14.54 -15.08 -16.23
CA ALA A 309 14.46 -15.70 -14.91
C ALA A 309 13.11 -16.44 -14.66
N GLN A 310 12.06 -16.16 -15.42
CA GLN A 310 10.74 -16.80 -15.27
C GLN A 310 10.50 -17.98 -16.21
N GLN A 311 11.41 -18.30 -17.14
CA GLN A 311 11.21 -19.35 -18.16
C GLN A 311 11.09 -20.77 -17.60
N THR A 312 11.64 -21.02 -16.41
CA THR A 312 11.64 -22.33 -15.76
C THR A 312 10.37 -22.61 -14.95
N ASN A 313 9.49 -21.63 -14.75
CA ASN A 313 8.27 -21.84 -13.99
C ASN A 313 7.28 -22.74 -14.74
N ALA A 314 6.72 -23.75 -14.06
CA ALA A 314 5.83 -24.72 -14.67
C ALA A 314 4.51 -24.13 -15.21
N ALA A 315 3.98 -23.08 -14.57
CA ALA A 315 2.67 -22.52 -14.91
C ALA A 315 2.75 -21.46 -16.03
N TRP A 316 3.81 -20.65 -16.08
CA TRP A 316 3.93 -19.53 -17.05
C TRP A 316 5.24 -19.48 -17.83
N GLY A 317 6.17 -20.42 -17.62
CA GLY A 317 7.48 -20.42 -18.29
C GLY A 317 7.40 -20.41 -19.81
N ALA A 318 6.45 -21.15 -20.39
CA ALA A 318 6.20 -21.13 -21.84
C ALA A 318 5.80 -19.73 -22.36
N PHE A 319 5.02 -18.99 -21.57
CA PHE A 319 4.65 -17.61 -21.90
C PHE A 319 5.87 -16.68 -21.82
N ALA A 320 6.70 -16.81 -20.79
CA ALA A 320 7.95 -16.06 -20.66
C ALA A 320 8.92 -16.34 -21.84
N THR A 321 9.05 -17.60 -22.27
CA THR A 321 9.84 -17.97 -23.46
C THR A 321 9.29 -17.34 -24.73
N HIS A 322 7.97 -17.28 -24.89
CA HIS A 322 7.37 -16.57 -26.03
C HIS A 322 7.69 -15.06 -26.02
N LEU A 323 7.72 -14.42 -24.84
CA LEU A 323 8.09 -13.00 -24.73
C LEU A 323 9.54 -12.76 -25.19
N GLU A 324 10.49 -13.60 -24.78
CA GLU A 324 11.88 -13.52 -25.26
C GLU A 324 12.01 -13.73 -26.77
N ASN A 325 11.20 -14.63 -27.34
CA ASN A 325 11.22 -14.96 -28.77
C ASN A 325 10.38 -13.99 -29.62
N GLY A 326 10.44 -12.69 -29.33
CA GLY A 326 9.79 -11.62 -30.12
C GLY A 326 8.34 -11.31 -29.74
N GLY A 327 7.77 -11.98 -28.74
CA GLY A 327 6.44 -11.68 -28.20
C GLY A 327 6.41 -10.47 -27.24
N PHE A 328 7.57 -10.01 -26.78
CA PHE A 328 7.66 -8.92 -25.81
C PHE A 328 7.15 -7.59 -26.37
N LYS A 329 6.35 -6.89 -25.57
CA LYS A 329 5.91 -5.52 -25.80
C LYS A 329 6.06 -4.74 -24.50
N VAL A 330 6.76 -3.60 -24.55
CA VAL A 330 6.99 -2.69 -23.41
C VAL A 330 5.68 -2.45 -22.65
N PRO A 331 5.66 -2.59 -21.30
CA PRO A 331 4.48 -2.32 -20.49
C PRO A 331 3.83 -0.97 -20.79
N ARG A 332 2.53 -0.87 -20.55
CA ARG A 332 1.83 0.42 -20.68
C ARG A 332 2.37 1.38 -19.62
N LYS A 333 2.43 2.67 -19.94
CA LYS A 333 2.73 3.72 -18.97
C LYS A 333 1.43 4.19 -18.32
N GLY A 334 1.37 4.19 -17.00
CA GLY A 334 0.32 4.86 -16.25
C GLY A 334 0.60 6.36 -16.12
N LYS A 335 0.24 6.95 -14.97
CA LYS A 335 0.35 8.40 -14.73
C LYS A 335 1.19 8.75 -13.49
N ASN A 336 1.54 7.78 -12.67
CA ASN A 336 2.09 7.98 -11.35
C ASN A 336 3.53 7.49 -11.29
N ASN A 337 4.40 8.28 -10.66
CA ASN A 337 5.79 7.95 -10.39
C ASN A 337 6.20 8.63 -9.08
N ASP A 338 6.60 7.86 -8.08
CA ASP A 338 7.06 8.36 -6.78
C ASP A 338 8.53 8.80 -6.78
N GLU A 339 9.22 8.62 -7.92
CA GLU A 339 10.64 8.93 -8.12
C GLU A 339 11.60 8.19 -7.16
N ALA A 340 11.10 7.19 -6.44
CA ALA A 340 11.84 6.41 -5.47
C ALA A 340 11.96 4.94 -5.90
N HIS A 341 10.85 4.35 -6.34
CA HIS A 341 10.72 2.93 -6.59
C HIS A 341 10.11 2.63 -7.96
N PRO A 342 10.58 1.58 -8.66
CA PRO A 342 9.87 1.05 -9.82
C PRO A 342 8.58 0.35 -9.39
N PRO A 343 7.66 0.06 -10.34
CA PRO A 343 6.48 -0.76 -10.06
C PRO A 343 6.84 -2.11 -9.43
N ILE A 344 5.92 -2.71 -8.68
CA ILE A 344 6.13 -4.02 -8.02
C ILE A 344 6.34 -5.10 -9.10
N HIS A 345 7.50 -5.76 -9.07
CA HIS A 345 7.87 -6.79 -10.05
C HIS A 345 8.73 -7.89 -9.44
N PRO A 346 8.75 -9.11 -10.03
CA PRO A 346 9.64 -10.17 -9.60
C PRO A 346 11.08 -9.84 -9.96
N THR A 347 12.02 -10.05 -9.03
CA THR A 347 13.43 -9.65 -9.17
C THR A 347 14.34 -10.81 -9.59
N GLY A 348 13.81 -12.03 -9.74
CA GLY A 348 14.57 -13.21 -10.16
C GLY A 348 15.26 -13.99 -9.02
N GLY A 349 15.16 -13.54 -7.76
CA GLY A 349 15.68 -14.26 -6.58
C GLY A 349 14.78 -15.39 -6.06
N GLY A 350 13.63 -15.64 -6.69
CA GLY A 350 12.79 -16.80 -6.39
C GLY A 350 13.30 -18.03 -7.16
N ASN A 351 13.77 -19.06 -6.44
CA ASN A 351 14.08 -20.34 -7.07
C ASN A 351 12.86 -20.90 -7.78
N ALA A 352 13.09 -21.57 -8.91
CA ALA A 352 12.08 -22.22 -9.75
C ALA A 352 11.32 -23.40 -9.07
N GLU A 353 11.64 -23.73 -7.81
CA GLU A 353 11.04 -24.83 -7.04
C GLU A 353 9.77 -24.42 -6.27
N MET A 354 8.94 -23.56 -6.86
CA MET A 354 7.55 -23.37 -6.44
C MET A 354 6.59 -23.51 -7.61
#